data_AF-A0A957KZN4-F1
#
_entry.id   AF-A0A957KZN4-F1
#
_cell.length_a   1.000
_cell.length_b   1.000
_cell.length_c   1.000
_cell.angle_alpha   90.00
_cell.angle_beta   90.00
_cell.angle_gamma   90.00
#
_symmetry.space_group_name_H-M   'P 1'
#
loop_
_entity.id
_entity.type
_entity.pdbx_description
1 polymer ?
#
loop_
_entity_poly.entity_id
_entity_poly.type
_entity_poly.pdbx_seq_one_letter_code
_entity_poly.pdbx_strand_id
1 'polypeptide(L)'
;DDFFHNIIHELRTPLASILMYARLLRQGRAGDDKEKEDRFLGVIERESDRLQSMVRQMLQLAKLETSDFQRSSEQVSLNRILDDLLPP
;
A
#
# COMPACT_ATOMS: atom_id res chain seq x y z
N ASP A 1 -0.31 -20.69 -2.79
CA ASP A 1 0.20 -19.79 -1.74
C ASP A 1 -0.90 -18.86 -1.26
N ASP A 2 -1.31 -19.02 0.00
CA ASP A 2 -2.34 -18.19 0.64
C ASP A 2 -1.97 -16.70 0.66
N PHE A 3 -0.68 -16.38 0.53
CA PHE A 3 -0.15 -15.03 0.43
C PHE A 3 -0.69 -14.24 -0.77
N PHE A 4 -0.57 -14.78 -1.99
CA PHE A 4 -1.08 -14.13 -3.20
C PHE A 4 -2.61 -14.03 -3.17
N HIS A 5 -3.28 -15.02 -2.57
CA HIS A 5 -4.73 -14.99 -2.42
C HIS A 5 -5.19 -13.85 -1.51
N ASN A 6 -4.53 -13.68 -0.36
CA ASN A 6 -4.81 -12.59 0.58
C ASN A 6 -4.58 -11.21 -0.07
N ILE A 7 -3.49 -11.06 -0.81
CA ILE A 7 -3.21 -9.83 -1.56
C ILE A 7 -4.31 -9.51 -2.57
N ILE A 8 -4.74 -10.49 -3.37
CA ILE A 8 -5.79 -10.26 -4.38
C ILE A 8 -7.08 -9.80 -3.69
N HIS A 9 -7.42 -10.36 -2.54
CA HIS A 9 -8.59 -9.91 -1.76
C HIS A 9 -8.41 -8.49 -1.25
N GLU A 10 -7.24 -8.15 -0.71
CA GLU A 10 -6.95 -6.81 -0.21
C GLU A 10 -6.94 -5.74 -1.31
N LEU A 11 -6.57 -6.09 -2.55
CA LEU A 11 -6.64 -5.19 -3.72
C LEU A 11 -8.08 -4.94 -4.20
N ARG A 12 -9.00 -5.90 -4.04
CA ARG A 12 -10.38 -5.77 -4.53
C ARG A 12 -11.14 -4.64 -3.83
N THR A 13 -10.95 -4.47 -2.54
CA THR A 13 -11.63 -3.45 -1.73
C THR A 13 -11.31 -2.01 -2.14
N PRO A 14 -10.05 -1.57 -2.23
CA PRO A 14 -9.71 -0.22 -2.70
C PRO A 14 -10.16 -0.01 -4.15
N LEU A 15 -10.00 -1.01 -5.03
CA LEU A 15 -10.44 -0.93 -6.41
C LEU A 15 -11.97 -0.76 -6.53
N ALA A 16 -12.75 -1.51 -5.75
CA ALA A 16 -14.20 -1.39 -5.71
C ALA A 16 -14.63 0.00 -5.23
N SER A 17 -13.93 0.56 -4.24
CA SER A 17 -14.18 1.91 -3.73
C SER A 17 -13.91 2.97 -4.80
N ILE A 18 -12.75 2.93 -5.47
CA ILE A 18 -12.41 3.83 -6.59
C ILE A 18 -13.51 3.79 -7.64
N LEU A 19 -13.90 2.59 -8.07
CA LEU A 19 -14.91 2.42 -9.11
C LEU A 19 -16.29 2.94 -8.67
N MET A 20 -16.65 2.74 -7.39
CA MET A 20 -17.89 3.26 -6.83
C MET A 20 -17.93 4.78 -6.88
N TYR A 21 -16.91 5.46 -6.34
CA TYR A 21 -16.88 6.92 -6.30
C TYR A 21 -16.75 7.53 -7.69
N ALA A 22 -15.97 6.92 -8.59
CA ALA A 22 -15.91 7.35 -9.98
C ALA A 22 -17.28 7.24 -10.68
N ARG A 23 -18.06 6.18 -10.39
CA ARG A 23 -19.44 6.04 -10.89
C ARG A 23 -20.38 7.08 -10.30
N LEU A 24 -20.28 7.38 -9.00
CA LEU A 24 -21.08 8.42 -8.35
C LEU A 24 -20.82 9.79 -8.98
N LEU A 25 -19.56 10.14 -9.22
CA LEU A 25 -19.17 11.36 -9.93
C LEU A 25 -19.74 11.38 -11.35
N ARG A 26 -19.55 10.30 -12.12
CA ARG A 26 -20.08 10.20 -13.50
C ARG A 26 -21.60 10.29 -13.57
N GLN A 27 -22.32 9.84 -12.53
CA GLN A 27 -23.78 9.94 -12.42
C GLN A 27 -24.26 11.31 -11.91
N GLY A 28 -23.37 12.27 -11.67
CA GLY A 28 -23.72 13.59 -11.13
C GLY A 28 -24.25 13.53 -9.70
N ARG A 29 -23.90 12.50 -8.91
CA ARG A 29 -24.41 12.30 -7.54
C ARG A 29 -23.89 13.35 -6.55
N ALA A 30 -22.89 14.13 -6.94
CA ALA A 30 -22.44 15.31 -6.20
C ALA A 30 -23.42 16.51 -6.36
N GLY A 31 -24.12 16.62 -7.50
CA GLY A 31 -24.90 17.81 -7.82
C GLY A 31 -24.00 19.05 -7.92
N ASP A 32 -24.46 20.19 -7.42
CA ASP A 32 -23.68 21.44 -7.35
C ASP A 32 -22.84 21.56 -6.06
N ASP A 33 -22.80 20.51 -5.23
CA ASP A 33 -22.05 20.48 -3.96
C ASP A 33 -20.56 20.14 -4.23
N LYS A 34 -19.75 21.20 -4.35
CA LYS A 34 -18.30 21.09 -4.54
C LYS A 34 -17.60 20.35 -3.40
N GLU A 35 -18.01 20.54 -2.15
CA GLU A 35 -17.39 19.81 -1.04
C GLU A 35 -17.64 18.31 -1.14
N LYS A 36 -18.82 17.92 -1.62
CA LYS A 36 -19.14 16.51 -1.87
C LYS A 36 -18.37 15.93 -3.04
N GLU A 37 -18.18 16.70 -4.11
CA GLU A 37 -17.31 16.34 -5.23
C GLU A 37 -15.87 16.12 -4.76
N ASP A 38 -15.31 17.06 -4.01
CA ASP A 38 -13.97 16.97 -3.44
C ASP A 38 -13.83 15.77 -2.50
N ARG A 39 -14.86 15.47 -1.69
CA ARG A 39 -14.88 14.24 -0.86
C ARG A 39 -14.82 12.98 -1.71
N PHE A 40 -15.54 12.91 -2.82
CA PHE A 40 -15.51 11.74 -3.71
C PHE A 40 -14.14 11.57 -4.38
N LEU A 41 -13.59 12.66 -4.90
CA LEU A 41 -12.24 12.68 -5.49
C LEU A 41 -11.18 12.29 -4.46
N GLY A 42 -11.28 12.81 -3.23
CA GLY A 42 -10.35 12.47 -2.15
C GLY A 42 -10.43 11.00 -1.74
N VAL A 43 -11.58 10.33 -1.85
CA VAL A 43 -11.64 8.86 -1.65
C VAL A 43 -10.91 8.14 -2.78
N ILE A 44 -11.11 8.54 -4.03
CA ILE A 44 -10.43 7.94 -5.18
C ILE A 44 -8.91 8.06 -5.03
N GLU A 45 -8.42 9.24 -4.65
CA GLU A 45 -6.99 9.51 -4.44
C GLU A 45 -6.41 8.60 -3.35
N ARG A 46 -7.02 8.59 -2.15
CA ARG A 46 -6.55 7.77 -1.02
C ARG A 46 -6.50 6.27 -1.35
N GLU A 47 -7.52 5.74 -2.00
CA GLU A 47 -7.54 4.32 -2.37
C GLU A 47 -6.55 4.01 -3.50
N SER A 48 -6.27 4.98 -4.39
CA SER A 48 -5.24 4.84 -5.41
C SER A 48 -3.84 4.80 -4.79
N ASP A 49 -3.56 5.63 -3.80
CA ASP A 49 -2.30 5.61 -3.05
C ASP A 49 -2.11 4.33 -2.24
N ARG A 50 -3.21 3.81 -1.68
CA ARG A 50 -3.22 2.51 -1.00
C ARG A 50 -2.87 1.38 -1.97
N LEU A 51 -3.48 1.35 -3.16
CA LEU A 51 -3.13 0.39 -4.21
C LEU A 51 -1.66 0.49 -4.62
N GLN A 52 -1.15 1.71 -4.85
CA GLN A 52 0.26 1.90 -5.18
C GLN A 52 1.18 1.36 -4.08
N SER A 53 0.83 1.55 -2.82
CA SER A 53 1.62 1.04 -1.68
C SER A 53 1.63 -0.48 -1.64
N MET A 54 0.48 -1.12 -1.87
CA MET A 54 0.39 -2.58 -1.97
C MET A 54 1.24 -3.12 -3.14
N VAL A 55 1.19 -2.49 -4.31
CA VAL A 55 2.02 -2.88 -5.47
C VAL A 55 3.51 -2.75 -5.15
N ARG A 56 3.93 -1.67 -4.48
CA ARG A 56 5.33 -1.51 -4.05
C ARG A 56 5.77 -2.62 -3.10
N GLN A 57 4.94 -3.00 -2.15
CA GLN A 57 5.22 -4.10 -1.21
C GLN A 57 5.39 -5.44 -1.94
N MET A 58 4.54 -5.72 -2.94
CA MET A 58 4.67 -6.92 -3.77
C MET A 58 5.98 -6.96 -4.55
N LEU A 59 6.36 -5.83 -5.17
CA LEU A 59 7.62 -5.73 -5.91
C LEU A 59 8.84 -5.87 -4.98
N GLN A 60 8.76 -5.36 -3.75
CA GLN A 60 9.81 -5.56 -2.74
C GLN A 60 9.93 -7.04 -2.34
N LEU A 61 8.81 -7.72 -2.10
CA LEU A 61 8.85 -9.14 -1.76
C LEU A 61 9.37 -9.99 -2.91
N ALA A 62 8.90 -9.75 -4.14
CA ALA A 62 9.38 -10.47 -5.31
C ALA A 62 10.90 -10.34 -5.49
N LYS A 63 11.46 -9.16 -5.20
CA LYS A 63 12.91 -8.95 -5.16
C LYS A 63 13.58 -9.75 -4.05
N LEU A 64 13.01 -9.81 -2.84
CA LEU A 64 13.57 -10.62 -1.75
C LEU A 64 13.59 -12.11 -2.07
N GLU A 65 12.59 -12.62 -2.79
CA GLU A 65 12.54 -14.03 -3.22
C GLU A 65 13.52 -14.35 -4.35
N THR A 66 13.82 -13.39 -5.24
CA THR A 66 14.82 -13.57 -6.32
C THR A 66 16.24 -13.24 -5.90
N SER A 67 16.41 -12.45 -4.84
CA SER A 67 17.71 -12.23 -4.23
C SER A 67 18.08 -13.53 -3.51
N ASP A 68 18.97 -14.34 -4.10
CA ASP A 68 19.84 -15.20 -3.27
C ASP A 68 20.51 -14.25 -2.30
N PHE A 69 19.95 -14.13 -1.10
CA PHE A 69 20.46 -13.28 -0.04
C PHE A 69 21.88 -13.77 0.18
N GLN A 70 22.87 -13.08 -0.39
CA GLN A 70 24.27 -13.41 -0.20
C GLN A 70 24.51 -13.24 1.29
N ARG A 71 24.38 -14.35 2.01
CA ARG A 71 24.38 -14.39 3.46
C ARG A 71 25.82 -14.19 3.90
N SER A 72 26.27 -12.94 3.90
CA SER A 72 27.53 -12.56 4.53
C SER A 72 27.30 -12.63 6.04
N SER A 73 27.44 -13.83 6.59
CA SER A 73 27.47 -14.01 8.04
C SER A 73 28.76 -13.41 8.56
N GLU A 74 28.67 -12.26 9.23
CA GLU A 74 29.79 -11.66 9.93
C GLU A 74 29.50 -11.61 11.44
N GLN A 75 30.58 -11.60 12.24
CA GLN A 75 30.45 -11.54 13.68
C GLN A 75 30.10 -10.10 14.09
N VAL A 76 28.85 -9.89 14.48
CA VAL A 76 28.33 -8.59 14.94
C VAL A 76 28.26 -8.52 16.46
N SER A 77 28.57 -7.35 17.02
CA SER A 77 28.40 -7.07 18.45
C SER A 77 26.98 -6.59 18.72
N LEU A 78 26.19 -7.39 19.45
CA LEU A 78 24.83 -7.03 19.84
C LEU A 78 24.79 -5.75 20.68
N ASN A 79 25.80 -5.52 21.53
CA ASN A 79 25.87 -4.31 22.36
C ASN A 79 25.92 -3.04 21.48
N ARG A 80 26.70 -3.03 20.39
CA ARG A 80 26.77 -1.87 19.48
C ARG A 80 25.43 -1.58 18.81
N ILE A 81 24.71 -2.63 18.39
CA ILE A 81 23.39 -2.46 17.77
C ILE A 81 22.38 -1.89 18.76
N LEU A 82 22.45 -2.32 20.03
CA LEU A 82 21.59 -1.79 21.09
C LEU A 82 21.91 -0.32 21.40
N ASP A 83 23.19 0.05 21.43
CA ASP A 83 23.63 1.43 21.63
C ASP A 83 23.17 2.36 20.50
N ASP A 84 23.16 1.89 19.24
CA ASP A 84 22.70 2.66 18.08
C ASP A 84 21.16 2.84 18.02
N LEU A 85 20.40 1.96 18.66
CA LEU A 85 18.93 1.98 18.66
C LEU A 85 18.33 2.75 19.83
N LEU A 86 19.11 3.00 20.87
CA LEU A 86 18.68 3.78 22.02
C LEU A 86 19.04 5.26 21.78
N PRO A 87 18.07 6.19 21.86
CA PRO A 87 18.40 7.61 21.88
C PRO A 87 19.27 7.92 23.12
N PRO A 88 20.10 8.99 23.05
CA PRO A 88 21.05 9.35 24.12
C PRO A 88 20.40 9.63 25.47
#